data_AF-A0A7C1RPU6-F1
#
_entry.id   AF-A0A7C1RPU6-F1
#
_cell.length_a   1.000
_cell.length_b   1.000
_cell.length_c   1.000
_cell.angle_alpha   90.00
_cell.angle_beta   90.00
_cell.angle_gamma   90.00
#
_symmetry.space_group_name_H-M   'P 1'
#
loop_
_entity.id
_entity.type
_entity.pdbx_description
1 polymer ?
#
loop_
_entity_poly.entity_id
_entity_poly.type
_entity_poly.pdbx_seq_one_letter_code
_entity_poly.pdbx_strand_id
1 'polypeptide(L)'
;MQKRLFIVIAVFSISSALADSVKDMCLGPDKVCTCAASKLKSEIGDEDYILYEAIGASYIANKSKGMSMEDAWDAAVKAEASKREAGFIKTLNKTNSFGSELNNAIISCSG
;
A
#
# COMPACT_ATOMS: atom_id res chain seq x y z
N MET A 1 -18.98 54.73 6.93
CA MET A 1 -19.49 53.41 6.52
C MET A 1 -18.31 52.47 6.30
N GLN A 2 -17.91 51.68 7.30
CA GLN A 2 -16.81 50.71 7.18
C GLN A 2 -17.35 49.38 6.62
N LYS A 3 -17.01 49.06 5.37
CA LYS A 3 -17.26 47.76 4.76
C LYS A 3 -16.37 46.73 5.44
N ARG A 4 -16.97 45.83 6.24
CA ARG A 4 -16.30 44.67 6.81
C ARG A 4 -16.02 43.68 5.68
N LEU A 5 -14.76 43.54 5.30
CA LEU A 5 -14.31 42.53 4.35
C LEU A 5 -14.22 41.19 5.10
N PHE A 6 -15.21 40.32 4.91
CA PHE A 6 -15.16 38.94 5.39
C PHE A 6 -14.28 38.14 4.45
N ILE A 7 -13.06 37.83 4.87
CA ILE A 7 -12.19 36.86 4.18
C ILE A 7 -12.69 35.47 4.57
N VAL A 8 -13.36 34.80 3.64
CA VAL A 8 -13.70 33.38 3.75
C VAL A 8 -12.45 32.58 3.41
N ILE A 9 -11.77 32.04 4.42
CA ILE A 9 -10.69 31.06 4.23
C ILE A 9 -11.38 29.75 3.85
N ALA A 10 -11.46 29.47 2.55
CA ALA A 10 -11.84 28.16 2.04
C ALA A 10 -10.69 27.18 2.36
N VAL A 11 -10.86 26.38 3.41
CA VAL A 11 -9.99 25.23 3.69
C VAL A 11 -10.30 24.19 2.61
N PHE A 12 -9.51 24.20 1.53
CA PHE A 12 -9.47 23.08 0.59
C PHE A 12 -8.86 21.89 1.32
N SER A 13 -9.70 21.03 1.89
CA SER A 13 -9.30 19.68 2.27
C SER A 13 -8.96 18.95 0.98
N ILE A 14 -7.67 18.94 0.63
CA ILE A 14 -7.13 18.07 -0.40
C ILE A 14 -7.20 16.67 0.18
N SER A 15 -8.34 16.00 0.02
CA SER A 15 -8.45 14.56 0.21
C SER A 15 -7.63 13.92 -0.91
N SER A 16 -6.31 13.87 -0.73
CA SER A 16 -5.44 13.01 -1.52
C SER A 16 -6.07 11.63 -1.42
N ALA A 17 -6.58 11.09 -2.54
CA ALA A 17 -6.86 9.67 -2.61
C ALA A 17 -5.58 8.98 -2.11
N LEU A 18 -5.67 8.28 -0.97
CA LEU A 18 -4.52 7.62 -0.37
C LEU A 18 -3.93 6.72 -1.47
N ALA A 19 -2.66 6.95 -1.80
CA ALA A 19 -1.98 6.15 -2.81
C ALA A 19 -1.98 4.70 -2.34
N ASP A 20 -2.64 3.81 -3.08
CA ASP A 20 -2.75 2.41 -2.75
C ASP A 20 -1.55 1.66 -3.34
N SER A 21 -0.55 1.43 -2.50
CA SER A 21 0.68 0.77 -2.93
C SER A 21 0.45 -0.69 -3.35
N VAL A 22 -0.64 -1.33 -2.92
CA VAL A 22 -1.01 -2.69 -3.36
C VAL A 22 -1.44 -2.66 -4.83
N LYS A 23 -2.21 -1.64 -5.22
CA LYS A 23 -2.52 -1.38 -6.64
C LYS A 23 -1.25 -1.08 -7.45
N ASP A 24 -0.33 -0.28 -6.90
CA ASP A 24 0.92 0.05 -7.59
C ASP A 24 1.82 -1.18 -7.77
N MET A 25 1.85 -2.10 -6.80
CA MET A 25 2.59 -3.35 -6.89
C MET A 25 1.98 -4.36 -7.88
N CYS A 26 0.70 -4.21 -8.27
CA CYS A 26 0.03 -5.12 -9.19
C CYS A 26 0.52 -4.99 -10.64
N LEU A 27 0.97 -3.80 -11.07
CA LEU A 27 1.57 -3.54 -12.40
C LEU A 27 0.72 -3.98 -13.61
N GLY A 28 -0.60 -4.11 -13.45
CA GLY A 28 -1.55 -4.51 -14.49
C GLY A 28 -2.54 -3.39 -14.89
N PRO A 29 -3.56 -3.70 -15.72
CA PRO A 29 -4.62 -2.76 -16.04
C PRO A 29 -5.35 -2.28 -14.76
N ASP A 30 -5.69 -0.99 -14.67
CA ASP A 30 -6.27 -0.42 -13.44
C ASP A 30 -7.53 -1.15 -12.94
N LYS A 31 -8.38 -1.63 -13.86
CA LYS A 31 -9.56 -2.44 -13.51
C LYS A 31 -9.18 -3.76 -12.81
N VAL A 32 -8.13 -4.43 -13.30
CA VAL A 32 -7.63 -5.68 -12.71
C VAL A 32 -7.01 -5.41 -11.35
N CYS A 33 -6.16 -4.39 -11.24
CA CYS A 33 -5.49 -4.06 -9.97
C CYS A 33 -6.47 -3.57 -8.91
N THR A 34 -7.49 -2.79 -9.27
CA THR A 34 -8.56 -2.37 -8.35
C THR A 34 -9.38 -3.56 -7.85
N CYS A 35 -9.70 -4.50 -8.73
CA CYS A 35 -10.36 -5.76 -8.36
C CYS A 35 -9.48 -6.60 -7.42
N ALA A 36 -8.20 -6.79 -7.77
CA ALA A 36 -7.27 -7.61 -7.01
C ALA A 36 -6.99 -7.02 -5.61
N ALA A 37 -6.79 -5.70 -5.51
CA ALA A 37 -6.61 -5.00 -4.24
C ALA A 37 -7.85 -5.14 -3.33
N SER A 38 -9.05 -4.95 -3.90
CA SER A 38 -10.31 -5.11 -3.14
C SER A 38 -10.50 -6.55 -2.66
N LYS A 39 -10.20 -7.54 -3.52
CA LYS A 39 -10.30 -8.96 -3.19
C LYS A 39 -9.31 -9.36 -2.11
N LEU A 40 -8.03 -8.98 -2.26
CA LEU A 40 -7.00 -9.22 -1.25
C LEU A 40 -7.41 -8.63 0.09
N LYS A 41 -7.89 -7.38 0.13
CA LYS A 41 -8.36 -6.73 1.36
C LYS A 41 -9.48 -7.53 2.04
N SER A 42 -10.42 -8.06 1.27
CA SER A 42 -11.49 -8.91 1.80
C SER A 42 -10.98 -10.26 2.33
N GLU A 43 -9.88 -10.79 1.79
CA GLU A 43 -9.33 -12.10 2.14
C GLU A 43 -8.44 -12.03 3.39
N ILE A 44 -7.56 -11.02 3.48
CA ILE A 44 -6.58 -10.90 4.57
C ILE A 44 -7.07 -9.99 5.71
N GLY A 45 -8.09 -9.16 5.46
CA GLY A 45 -8.63 -8.21 6.42
C GLY A 45 -7.89 -6.87 6.47
N ASP A 46 -8.52 -5.88 7.10
CA ASP A 46 -8.07 -4.48 7.07
C ASP A 46 -6.67 -4.26 7.68
N GLU A 47 -6.39 -4.83 8.85
CA GLU A 47 -5.11 -4.61 9.54
C GLU A 47 -3.91 -5.17 8.75
N ASP A 48 -4.11 -6.33 8.14
CA ASP A 48 -3.11 -7.01 7.33
C ASP A 48 -2.94 -6.34 5.97
N TYR A 49 -4.02 -5.79 5.43
CA TYR A 49 -3.95 -4.94 4.25
C TYR A 49 -3.18 -3.64 4.51
N ILE A 50 -3.38 -2.98 5.65
CA ILE A 50 -2.60 -1.79 6.06
C ILE A 50 -1.12 -2.13 6.24
N LEU A 51 -0.81 -3.31 6.83
CA LEU A 51 0.57 -3.80 6.91
C LEU A 51 1.19 -3.97 5.53
N TYR A 52 0.48 -4.64 4.63
CA TYR A 52 0.98 -4.96 3.29
C TYR A 52 1.13 -3.70 2.43
N GLU A 53 0.21 -2.74 2.55
CA GLU A 53 0.28 -1.43 1.90
C GLU A 53 1.50 -0.62 2.41
N ALA A 54 1.72 -0.55 3.72
CA ALA A 54 2.86 0.17 4.28
C ALA A 54 4.21 -0.40 3.79
N ILE A 55 4.31 -1.73 3.73
CA ILE A 55 5.49 -2.42 3.18
C ILE A 55 5.62 -2.15 1.68
N GLY A 56 4.53 -2.23 0.92
CA GLY A 56 4.52 -1.95 -0.52
C GLY A 56 4.99 -0.55 -0.86
N ALA A 57 4.55 0.46 -0.11
CA ALA A 57 4.96 1.85 -0.30
C ALA A 57 6.47 2.01 -0.07
N SER A 58 7.00 1.42 1.01
CA SER A 58 8.44 1.45 1.29
C SER A 58 9.25 0.64 0.27
N TYR A 59 8.73 -0.49 -0.20
CA TYR A 59 9.34 -1.30 -1.24
C TYR A 59 9.51 -0.50 -2.53
N ILE A 60 8.44 0.15 -3.01
CA ILE A 60 8.46 1.01 -4.20
C ILE A 60 9.47 2.16 -4.02
N ALA A 61 9.50 2.80 -2.86
CA ALA A 61 10.45 3.86 -2.54
C ALA A 61 11.91 3.38 -2.46
N ASN A 62 12.16 2.12 -2.11
CA ASN A 62 13.49 1.52 -2.09
C ASN A 62 13.93 1.10 -3.50
N LYS A 63 13.01 0.56 -4.31
CA LYS A 63 13.22 0.28 -5.73
C LYS A 63 13.63 1.54 -6.50
N SER A 64 12.98 2.68 -6.24
CA SER A 64 13.31 3.94 -6.91
C SER A 64 14.69 4.49 -6.55
N LYS A 65 15.29 4.03 -5.44
CA LYS A 65 16.68 4.32 -5.04
C LYS A 65 17.71 3.37 -5.65
N GLY A 66 17.29 2.44 -6.51
CA GLY A 66 18.17 1.50 -7.20
C GLY A 66 18.41 0.18 -6.48
N MET A 67 17.67 -0.12 -5.40
CA MET A 67 17.80 -1.40 -4.71
C MET A 67 17.27 -2.57 -5.56
N SER A 68 17.84 -3.75 -5.34
CA SER A 68 17.31 -5.01 -5.88
C SER A 68 15.89 -5.25 -5.35
N MET A 69 15.11 -6.13 -5.99
CA MET A 69 13.74 -6.42 -5.51
C MET A 69 13.76 -7.04 -4.12
N GLU A 70 14.64 -8.02 -3.90
CA GLU A 70 14.80 -8.71 -2.63
C GLU A 70 15.23 -7.75 -1.52
N ASP A 71 16.31 -6.98 -1.74
CA ASP A 71 16.81 -6.04 -0.73
C ASP A 71 15.77 -4.95 -0.40
N ALA A 72 15.05 -4.47 -1.42
CA ALA A 72 14.03 -3.45 -1.23
C ALA A 72 12.87 -3.96 -0.37
N TRP A 73 12.45 -5.22 -0.60
CA TRP A 73 11.39 -5.87 0.15
C TRP A 73 11.82 -6.16 1.58
N ASP A 74 12.98 -6.79 1.76
CA ASP A 74 13.52 -7.12 3.08
C ASP A 74 13.72 -5.87 3.93
N ALA A 75 14.23 -4.78 3.35
CA ALA A 75 14.38 -3.51 4.04
C ALA A 75 13.02 -2.92 4.46
N ALA A 76 12.00 -3.01 3.61
CA ALA A 76 10.65 -2.54 3.90
C ALA A 76 9.99 -3.36 5.03
N VAL A 77 10.06 -4.70 4.93
CA VAL A 77 9.55 -5.62 5.95
C VAL A 77 10.25 -5.40 7.29
N LYS A 78 11.58 -5.27 7.30
CA LYS A 78 12.37 -5.03 8.52
C LYS A 78 11.99 -3.71 9.20
N ALA A 79 11.81 -2.65 8.41
CA ALA A 79 11.39 -1.36 8.94
C ALA A 79 9.99 -1.44 9.57
N GLU A 80 9.02 -2.04 8.88
CA GLU A 80 7.64 -2.12 9.36
C GLU A 80 7.47 -3.08 10.54
N ALA A 81 8.17 -4.22 10.52
CA ALA A 81 8.22 -5.14 11.66
C ALA A 81 8.75 -4.45 12.91
N SER A 82 9.81 -3.64 12.77
CA SER A 82 10.40 -2.88 13.88
C SER A 82 9.42 -1.83 14.45
N LYS A 83 8.67 -1.12 13.61
CA LYS A 83 7.65 -0.16 14.06
C LYS A 83 6.50 -0.80 14.83
N ARG A 84 6.17 -2.05 14.51
CA ARG A 84 5.06 -2.81 15.09
C ARG A 84 5.49 -3.75 16.22
N GLU A 85 6.75 -3.67 16.63
CA GLU A 85 7.34 -4.56 17.65
C GLU A 85 7.15 -6.05 17.30
N ALA A 86 7.14 -6.37 16.01
CA ALA A 86 6.96 -7.71 15.47
C ALA A 86 8.31 -8.30 15.01
N GLY A 87 8.41 -9.63 15.04
CA GLY A 87 9.60 -10.32 14.56
C GLY A 87 9.73 -10.28 13.03
N PHE A 88 10.90 -9.88 12.52
CA PHE A 88 11.17 -9.76 11.07
C PHE A 88 10.76 -11.01 10.27
N ILE A 89 11.24 -12.20 10.66
CA ILE A 89 10.94 -13.45 9.93
C ILE A 89 9.45 -13.77 9.93
N LYS A 90 8.75 -13.50 11.04
CA LYS A 90 7.30 -13.69 11.14
C LYS A 90 6.57 -12.75 10.18
N THR A 91 6.94 -11.48 10.16
CA THR A 91 6.36 -10.48 9.27
C THR A 91 6.64 -10.83 7.81
N LEU A 92 7.88 -11.20 7.47
CA LEU A 92 8.29 -11.59 6.12
C LEU A 92 7.46 -12.76 5.59
N ASN A 93 7.37 -13.85 6.36
CA ASN A 93 6.60 -15.03 5.96
C ASN A 93 5.11 -14.68 5.78
N LYS A 94 4.55 -13.88 6.68
CA LYS A 94 3.17 -13.42 6.60
C LYS A 94 2.94 -12.59 5.33
N THR A 95 3.77 -11.59 5.06
CA THR A 95 3.60 -10.70 3.90
C THR A 95 3.93 -11.39 2.58
N ASN A 96 4.78 -12.41 2.56
CA ASN A 96 4.99 -13.25 1.38
C ASN A 96 3.74 -14.08 1.05
N SER A 97 3.00 -14.56 2.06
CA SER A 97 1.69 -15.19 1.81
C SER A 97 0.69 -14.21 1.19
N PHE A 98 0.71 -12.93 1.61
CA PHE A 98 -0.12 -11.89 0.99
C PHE A 98 0.27 -11.59 -0.45
N GLY A 99 1.56 -11.64 -0.78
CA GLY A 99 2.01 -11.56 -2.17
C GLY A 99 1.49 -12.71 -3.02
N SER A 100 1.45 -13.93 -2.47
CA SER A 100 0.80 -15.07 -3.13
C SER A 100 -0.69 -14.85 -3.35
N GLU A 101 -1.42 -14.37 -2.34
CA GLU A 101 -2.85 -14.08 -2.49
C GLU A 101 -3.13 -12.92 -3.44
N LEU A 102 -2.28 -11.89 -3.47
CA LEU A 102 -2.38 -10.82 -4.46
C LEU A 102 -2.27 -11.39 -5.88
N ASN A 103 -1.31 -12.29 -6.13
CA ASN A 103 -1.17 -12.94 -7.43
C ASN A 103 -2.40 -13.78 -7.79
N ASN A 104 -2.95 -14.53 -6.83
CA ASN A 104 -4.21 -15.28 -7.03
C ASN A 104 -5.37 -14.34 -7.38
N ALA A 105 -5.48 -13.22 -6.67
CA ALA A 105 -6.50 -12.21 -6.92
C ALA A 105 -6.35 -11.56 -8.30
N ILE A 106 -5.12 -11.26 -8.74
CA ILE A 106 -4.82 -10.74 -10.09
C ILE A 106 -5.28 -11.74 -11.16
N ILE A 107 -4.93 -13.02 -11.02
CA ILE A 107 -5.36 -14.08 -11.94
C ILE A 107 -6.89 -14.14 -12.00
N SER A 108 -7.54 -14.20 -10.84
CA SER A 108 -9.01 -14.25 -10.74
C SER A 108 -9.71 -13.03 -11.34
N CYS A 109 -9.08 -11.85 -11.30
CA CYS A 109 -9.63 -10.59 -11.80
C CYS A 109 -9.32 -10.33 -13.28
N SER A 110 -8.40 -11.09 -13.88
CA SER A 110 -7.98 -10.91 -15.28
C SER A 110 -8.88 -11.61 -16.30
N GLY A 111 -9.64 -12.62 -15.86
CA GLY A 111 -10.52 -13.42 -16.72
C GLY A 111 -9.88 -14.70 -17.20
#